data_AF-A0A412HX86-F1
#
_entry.id   AF-A0A412HX86-F1
#
_cell.length_a   1.000
_cell.length_b   1.000
_cell.length_c   1.000
_cell.angle_alpha   90.00
_cell.angle_beta   90.00
_cell.angle_gamma   90.00
#
_symmetry.space_group_name_H-M   'P 1'
#
loop_
_entity.id
_entity.type
_entity.pdbx_description
1 polymer ?
#
loop_
_entity_poly.entity_id
_entity_poly.type
_entity_poly.pdbx_seq_one_letter_code
_entity_poly.pdbx_strand_id
1 'polypeptide(L)'
;MKQSRIGLGVVTMLSIFVVVCMCVLVLFSADKVYQIHEQTNRTYAYKKAYYEAEIKAHALIEENKTDFLVHVKEKTYLKVKVKDGKIITFKTIVKGES
;
A
#
# COMPACT_ATOMS: atom_id res chain seq x y z
N MET A 1 -37.17 34.23 -37.25
CA MET A 1 -35.93 33.56 -36.81
C MET A 1 -35.86 33.51 -35.28
N LYS A 2 -36.31 32.42 -34.63
CA LYS A 2 -36.25 32.23 -33.16
C LYS A 2 -35.72 30.85 -32.74
N GLN A 3 -35.10 30.11 -33.67
CA GLN A 3 -34.61 28.75 -33.45
C GLN A 3 -33.13 28.69 -33.00
N SER A 4 -32.36 29.75 -33.30
CA SER A 4 -30.89 29.78 -33.08
C SER A 4 -30.47 29.90 -31.60
N ARG A 5 -31.34 30.43 -30.72
CA ARG A 5 -31.02 30.64 -29.29
C ARG A 5 -31.14 29.38 -28.42
N ILE A 6 -31.98 28.41 -28.81
CA ILE A 6 -32.22 27.19 -28.02
C ILE A 6 -31.09 26.17 -28.24
N GLY A 7 -30.59 26.04 -29.48
CA GLY A 7 -29.49 25.13 -29.81
C GLY A 7 -28.17 25.50 -29.11
N LEU A 8 -27.87 26.79 -28.96
CA LEU A 8 -26.65 27.25 -28.29
C LEU A 8 -26.64 26.91 -26.79
N GLY A 9 -27.80 27.02 -26.12
CA GLY A 9 -27.94 26.70 -24.69
C GLY A 9 -27.84 25.20 -24.39
N VAL A 10 -28.34 24.35 -25.29
CA VAL A 10 -28.23 22.89 -25.13
C VAL A 10 -26.78 22.44 -25.36
N VAL A 11 -26.07 23.02 -26.33
CA VAL A 11 -24.66 22.70 -26.61
C VAL A 11 -23.77 23.12 -25.44
N THR A 12 -23.99 24.30 -24.85
CA THR A 12 -23.23 24.73 -23.67
C THR A 12 -23.51 23.84 -22.46
N MET A 13 -24.76 23.47 -22.20
CA MET A 13 -25.10 22.53 -21.12
C MET A 13 -24.47 21.15 -21.32
N LEU A 14 -24.48 20.61 -22.55
CA LEU A 14 -23.81 19.35 -22.87
C LEU A 14 -22.30 19.44 -22.67
N SER A 15 -21.67 20.54 -23.10
CA SER A 15 -20.22 20.72 -22.94
C SER A 15 -19.81 20.79 -21.47
N ILE A 16 -20.60 21.46 -20.63
CA ILE A 16 -20.33 21.54 -19.18
C ILE A 16 -20.48 20.15 -18.56
N PHE A 17 -21.53 19.40 -18.94
CA PHE A 17 -21.75 18.04 -18.44
C PHE A 17 -20.59 17.10 -18.79
N VAL A 18 -20.09 17.16 -20.03
CA VAL A 18 -18.94 16.35 -20.46
C VAL A 18 -17.68 16.71 -19.67
N VAL A 19 -17.41 18.01 -19.47
CA VAL A 19 -16.25 18.47 -18.70
C VAL A 19 -16.36 18.00 -17.24
N VAL A 20 -17.53 18.13 -16.62
CA VAL A 20 -17.77 17.65 -15.25
C VAL A 20 -17.58 16.13 -15.16
N CYS A 21 -18.12 15.35 -16.10
CA CYS A 21 -17.91 13.90 -16.14
C CYS A 21 -16.42 13.54 -16.28
N MET A 22 -15.67 14.24 -17.13
CA MET A 22 -14.23 14.02 -17.28
C MET A 22 -13.47 14.33 -15.98
N CYS A 23 -13.78 15.44 -15.30
CA CYS A 23 -13.17 15.79 -14.02
C CYS A 23 -13.44 14.73 -12.95
N VAL A 24 -14.68 14.22 -12.84
CA VAL A 24 -15.03 13.18 -11.88
C VAL A 24 -14.30 11.86 -12.17
N LEU A 25 -14.20 11.46 -13.43
CA LEU A 25 -13.47 10.25 -13.82
C LEU A 25 -11.97 10.36 -13.50
N VAL A 26 -11.35 11.51 -13.74
CA VAL A 26 -9.93 11.75 -13.42
C VAL A 26 -9.68 11.69 -11.92
N LEU A 27 -10.54 12.33 -11.11
CA LEU A 27 -10.42 12.28 -9.65
C LEU A 27 -10.56 10.84 -9.12
N PHE A 28 -11.51 10.08 -9.64
CA PHE A 28 -11.70 8.68 -9.25
C PHE A 28 -10.53 7.78 -9.67
N SER A 29 -9.94 8.06 -10.84
CA SER A 29 -8.74 7.36 -11.33
C SER A 29 -7.53 7.64 -10.45
N ALA A 30 -7.32 8.90 -10.06
CA ALA A 30 -6.21 9.31 -9.21
C ALA A 30 -6.31 8.70 -7.80
N ASP A 31 -7.51 8.68 -7.22
CA ASP A 31 -7.76 8.04 -5.92
C ASP A 31 -7.45 6.54 -5.96
N LYS A 32 -7.93 5.83 -6.99
CA LYS A 32 -7.61 4.40 -7.16
C LYS A 32 -6.12 4.14 -7.34
N VAL A 33 -5.43 4.93 -8.15
CA VAL A 33 -3.97 4.78 -8.35
C VAL A 33 -3.23 5.04 -7.05
N TYR A 34 -3.64 6.04 -6.27
CA TYR A 34 -3.04 6.35 -4.98
C TYR A 34 -3.21 5.19 -3.98
N GLN A 35 -4.43 4.64 -3.86
CA GLN A 35 -4.68 3.50 -2.99
C GLN A 35 -3.90 2.25 -3.42
N ILE A 36 -3.82 1.96 -4.72
CA ILE A 36 -3.02 0.84 -5.25
C ILE A 36 -1.54 1.05 -4.93
N HIS A 37 -1.02 2.27 -5.11
CA HIS A 37 0.38 2.56 -4.82
C HIS A 37 0.70 2.42 -3.33
N GLU A 38 -0.18 2.87 -2.46
CA GLU A 38 0.01 2.73 -1.01
C GLU A 38 -0.03 1.27 -0.56
N GLN A 39 -0.99 0.47 -1.06
CA GLN A 39 -1.07 -0.96 -0.80
C GLN A 39 0.17 -1.70 -1.33
N THR A 40 0.63 -1.32 -2.51
CA THR A 40 1.84 -1.87 -3.14
C THR A 40 3.07 -1.55 -2.30
N ASN A 41 3.23 -0.30 -1.85
CA ASN A 41 4.35 0.13 -1.01
C ASN A 41 4.37 -0.58 0.35
N ARG A 42 3.19 -0.78 0.97
CA ARG A 42 3.08 -1.61 2.20
C ARG A 42 3.53 -3.05 1.97
N THR A 43 3.10 -3.65 0.86
CA THR A 43 3.48 -5.03 0.49
C THR A 43 4.97 -5.15 0.23
N TYR A 44 5.58 -4.19 -0.47
CA TYR A 44 7.03 -4.14 -0.70
C TYR A 44 7.82 -3.99 0.60
N ALA A 45 7.38 -3.10 1.51
CA ALA A 45 8.03 -2.94 2.81
C ALA A 45 8.00 -4.23 3.64
N TYR A 46 6.86 -4.93 3.65
CA TYR A 46 6.74 -6.20 4.35
C TYR A 46 7.60 -7.29 3.73
N LYS A 47 7.61 -7.40 2.39
CA LYS A 47 8.44 -8.37 1.66
C LYS A 47 9.94 -8.12 1.90
N LYS A 48 10.37 -6.85 1.89
CA LYS A 48 11.74 -6.47 2.20
C LYS A 48 12.13 -6.88 3.62
N ALA A 49 11.29 -6.57 4.61
CA ALA A 49 11.56 -6.93 5.99
C ALA A 49 11.55 -8.44 6.22
N TYR A 50 10.73 -9.20 5.48
CA TYR A 50 10.75 -10.66 5.50
C TYR A 50 12.08 -11.22 4.98
N TYR A 51 12.60 -10.71 3.86
CA TYR A 51 13.91 -11.13 3.36
C TYR A 51 15.04 -10.76 4.32
N GLU A 52 15.02 -9.55 4.90
CA GLU A 52 16.00 -9.17 5.92
C GLU A 52 15.92 -10.06 7.16
N ALA A 53 14.71 -10.47 7.55
CA ALA A 53 14.49 -11.43 8.62
C ALA A 53 15.04 -12.81 8.30
N GLU A 54 14.91 -13.26 7.06
CA GLU A 54 15.42 -14.55 6.60
C GLU A 54 16.95 -14.56 6.60
N ILE A 55 17.59 -13.52 6.06
CA ILE A 55 19.06 -13.37 6.07
C ILE A 55 19.59 -13.32 7.51
N LYS A 56 18.94 -12.52 8.38
CA LYS A 56 19.31 -12.46 9.81
C LYS A 56 19.06 -13.78 10.53
N ALA A 57 17.98 -14.51 10.21
CA ALA A 57 17.73 -15.83 10.77
C ALA A 57 18.88 -16.77 10.45
N HIS A 58 19.34 -16.78 9.19
CA HIS A 58 20.46 -17.61 8.77
C HIS A 58 21.76 -17.27 9.51
N ALA A 59 22.09 -15.98 9.68
CA ALA A 59 23.26 -15.58 10.45
C ALA A 59 23.12 -15.91 11.96
N LEU A 60 21.92 -15.78 12.53
CA LEU A 60 21.68 -15.98 13.96
C LEU A 60 21.52 -17.46 14.34
N ILE A 61 21.23 -18.35 13.38
CA ILE A 61 21.33 -19.81 13.55
C ILE A 61 22.78 -20.20 13.89
N GLU A 62 23.76 -19.57 13.24
CA GLU A 62 25.19 -19.79 13.55
C GLU A 62 25.54 -19.29 14.96
N GLU A 63 24.86 -18.24 15.45
CA GLU A 63 25.02 -17.69 16.80
C GLU A 63 24.13 -18.38 17.87
N ASN A 64 23.39 -19.43 17.52
CA ASN A 64 22.50 -20.17 18.42
C ASN A 64 21.37 -19.32 19.06
N LYS A 65 20.99 -18.19 18.44
CA LYS A 65 19.90 -17.31 18.89
C LYS A 65 18.61 -17.67 18.16
N THR A 66 17.57 -17.97 18.93
CA THR A 66 16.32 -18.57 18.41
C THR A 66 15.13 -17.61 18.39
N ASP A 67 15.25 -16.41 18.98
CA ASP A 67 14.19 -15.39 19.02
C ASP A 67 14.81 -14.00 18.78
N PHE A 68 14.35 -13.29 17.75
CA PHE A 68 14.81 -11.92 17.46
C PHE A 68 13.74 -11.07 16.76
N LEU A 69 13.96 -9.76 16.78
CA LEU A 69 13.07 -8.75 16.23
C LEU A 69 13.69 -8.08 15.00
N VAL A 70 12.90 -7.92 13.95
CA VAL A 70 13.28 -7.23 12.72
C VAL A 70 12.38 -6.04 12.52
N HIS A 71 12.96 -4.86 12.35
CA HIS A 71 12.19 -3.64 12.09
C HIS A 71 11.62 -3.67 10.68
N VAL A 72 10.33 -3.35 10.53
CA VAL A 72 9.66 -3.28 9.22
C VAL A 72 9.51 -1.83 8.78
N LYS A 73 8.75 -1.07 9.57
CA LYS A 73 8.42 0.33 9.30
C LYS A 73 7.79 0.95 10.55
N GLU A 74 8.10 2.22 10.84
CA GLU A 74 7.55 2.96 11.98
C GLU A 74 7.73 2.19 13.31
N LYS A 75 6.62 1.87 14.00
CA LYS A 75 6.59 1.10 15.26
C LYS A 75 6.38 -0.39 15.01
N THR A 76 6.40 -0.86 13.77
CA THR A 76 6.11 -2.25 13.41
C THR A 76 7.38 -3.07 13.32
N TYR A 77 7.38 -4.20 14.03
CA TYR A 77 8.45 -5.18 14.10
C TYR A 77 7.94 -6.57 13.74
N LEU A 78 8.78 -7.40 13.13
CA LEU A 78 8.54 -8.83 12.96
C LEU A 78 9.31 -9.57 14.03
N LYS A 79 8.59 -10.30 14.88
CA LYS A 79 9.15 -11.29 15.78
C LYS A 79 9.33 -12.59 15.02
N VAL A 80 10.58 -13.02 14.95
CA VAL A 80 11.00 -14.20 14.20
C VAL A 80 11.46 -15.23 15.20
N LYS A 81 10.84 -16.41 15.17
CA LYS A 81 11.32 -17.58 15.92
C LYS A 81 11.93 -18.59 14.97
N VAL A 82 13.10 -19.07 15.35
CA VAL A 82 13.86 -20.06 14.61
C VAL A 82 14.02 -21.31 15.48
N LYS A 83 13.74 -22.47 14.91
CA LYS A 83 13.88 -23.77 15.57
C LYS A 83 14.44 -24.77 14.56
N ASP A 84 15.42 -25.55 14.98
CA ASP A 84 16.05 -26.59 14.15
C ASP A 84 16.59 -26.04 12.81
N GLY A 85 17.17 -24.83 12.85
CA GLY A 85 17.71 -24.16 11.65
C GLY A 85 16.65 -23.65 10.65
N LYS A 86 15.37 -23.66 11.03
CA LYS A 86 14.25 -23.19 10.19
C LYS A 86 13.42 -22.13 10.91
N ILE A 87 12.91 -21.17 10.15
CA ILE A 87 12.01 -20.16 10.69
C ILE A 87 10.62 -20.80 10.88
N ILE A 88 10.15 -20.84 12.12
CA ILE A 88 8.90 -21.50 12.52
C ILE A 88 7.76 -20.52 12.83
N THR A 89 8.05 -19.24 13.07
CA THR A 89 7.01 -18.25 13.36
C THR A 89 7.44 -16.86 12.91
N PHE A 90 6.56 -16.21 12.15
CA PHE A 90 6.59 -14.78 11.89
C PHE A 90 5.38 -14.14 12.56
N LYS A 91 5.60 -13.34 13.60
CA LYS A 91 4.53 -12.57 14.24
C LYS A 91 4.83 -11.07 14.13
N THR A 92 3.95 -10.32 13.49
CA THR A 92 4.04 -8.86 13.47
C THR A 92 3.66 -8.31 14.84
N ILE A 93 4.44 -7.37 15.36
CA ILE A 93 4.26 -6.69 16.63
C ILE A 93 4.35 -5.19 16.37
N VAL A 94 3.35 -4.42 16.82
CA VAL A 94 3.40 -2.96 16.80
C VAL A 94 3.80 -2.48 18.20
N LYS A 95 4.95 -1.83 18.31
CA LYS A 95 5.50 -1.34 19.57
C LYS A 95 4.79 -0.06 19.96
N GLY A 96 3.72 -0.17 20.76
CA GLY A 96 2.95 0.99 21.21
C GLY A 96 1.47 0.74 21.53
N GLU A 97 0.95 -0.47 21.35
CA GLU A 97 -0.33 -0.84 21.97
C GLU A 97 -0.06 -1.19 23.44
N SER A 98 -0.47 -0.29 24.33
CA SER A 98 -0.66 -0.57 25.76
C SER A 98 -1.96 -1.33 25.97
#